data_AF-A0A671QU89-F1
#
_entry.id   AF-A0A671QU89-F1
#
_cell.length_a   1.000
_cell.length_b   1.000
_cell.length_c   1.000
_cell.angle_alpha   90.00
_cell.angle_beta   90.00
_cell.angle_gamma   90.00
#
_symmetry.space_group_name_H-M   'P 1'
#
loop_
_entity.id
_entity.type
_entity.pdbx_description
1 polymer ?
#
loop_
_entity_poly.entity_id
_entity_poly.type
_entity_poly.pdbx_seq_one_letter_code
_entity_poly.pdbx_strand_id
1 'polypeptide(L)'
;MAEAILEDHDQYSCSICLDLLRDPVTIPCGHSYCMGCIGECWNTNDLNGIYRCPQCRQAFNSKPPLNRSTVLAEIMEKLRSTELQVCSICLDLLRDPVTIPCGHSYCMGCIGECWNTNDLNGVYRCPQCRQAFNSKPPLNRSTVLAEIMEKLRSTELQVSESAQCLAGPGEIACDFCAGEMIKAVKSCLECRASYCETHVQPHYNVPALKKHKLVKAAVIPVCPKHDKLLEVYCRTDQKCVCMHCLLDDHKGHDTVPSTIERNEKQVKMSIIFFPLMTQLNLITKCY
;
A
#
# COMPACT_ATOMS: atom_id res chain seq x y z
N MET A 1 2.18 -0.54 4.54
CA MET A 1 0.75 -0.42 4.20
C MET A 1 0.13 0.84 4.78
N ALA A 2 0.53 1.30 5.98
CA ALA A 2 0.16 2.63 6.48
C ALA A 2 0.90 3.80 5.78
N GLU A 3 2.17 3.60 5.39
CA GLU A 3 2.99 4.63 4.74
C GLU A 3 2.47 5.03 3.35
N ALA A 4 1.82 4.13 2.62
CA ALA A 4 1.27 4.43 1.29
C ALA A 4 -0.06 5.22 1.32
N ILE A 5 -0.71 5.33 2.48
CA ILE A 5 -1.99 6.04 2.62
C ILE A 5 -1.75 7.50 3.06
N LEU A 6 -0.64 7.77 3.73
CA LEU A 6 -0.26 9.11 4.20
C LEU A 6 0.46 9.96 3.14
N GLU A 7 1.06 9.33 2.12
CA GLU A 7 1.79 10.06 1.07
C GLU A 7 0.90 10.65 -0.05
N ASP A 8 -0.39 10.26 -0.13
CA ASP A 8 -1.32 10.71 -1.19
C ASP A 8 -2.34 11.76 -0.73
N HIS A 9 -2.29 12.17 0.55
CA HIS A 9 -3.30 13.05 1.15
C HIS A 9 -3.28 14.49 0.58
N ASP A 10 -2.13 14.96 0.12
CA ASP A 10 -1.99 16.30 -0.47
C ASP A 10 -2.69 16.41 -1.84
N GLN A 11 -2.81 15.31 -2.59
CA GLN A 11 -3.40 15.29 -3.93
C GLN A 11 -4.92 15.55 -3.92
N TYR A 12 -5.61 15.26 -2.82
CA TYR A 12 -7.07 15.42 -2.68
C TYR A 12 -7.45 16.51 -1.68
N SER A 13 -6.49 17.35 -1.29
CA SER A 13 -6.74 18.50 -0.44
C SER A 13 -7.29 19.68 -1.26
N CYS A 14 -8.22 20.41 -0.67
CA CYS A 14 -8.69 21.67 -1.23
C CYS A 14 -7.69 22.77 -0.92
N SER A 15 -7.07 23.39 -1.92
CA SER A 15 -6.11 24.48 -1.68
C SER A 15 -6.72 25.79 -1.15
N ILE A 16 -8.04 25.85 -0.93
CA ILE A 16 -8.73 26.99 -0.30
C ILE A 16 -8.94 26.75 1.20
N CYS A 17 -9.54 25.62 1.59
CA CYS A 17 -9.82 25.30 2.99
C CYS A 17 -8.80 24.36 3.65
N LEU A 18 -7.86 23.82 2.86
CA LEU A 18 -6.79 22.90 3.27
C LEU A 18 -7.27 21.54 3.80
N ASP A 19 -8.58 21.30 3.82
CA ASP A 19 -9.20 20.00 4.13
C ASP A 19 -9.33 19.12 2.87
N LEU A 20 -9.59 17.82 3.07
CA LEU A 20 -10.12 16.96 2.00
C LEU A 20 -11.35 17.59 1.36
N LEU A 21 -11.37 17.66 0.02
CA LEU A 21 -12.47 18.21 -0.76
C LEU A 21 -13.85 17.63 -0.35
N ARG A 22 -14.80 18.53 -0.10
CA ARG A 22 -16.22 18.22 0.09
C ARG A 22 -16.97 18.66 -1.15
N ASP A 23 -17.72 17.74 -1.75
CA ASP A 23 -18.34 17.93 -3.06
C ASP A 23 -17.33 18.47 -4.09
N PRO A 24 -16.32 17.65 -4.45
CA PRO A 24 -15.22 18.09 -5.30
C PRO A 24 -15.72 18.54 -6.67
N VAL A 25 -15.21 19.67 -7.14
CA VAL A 25 -15.45 20.21 -8.47
C VAL A 25 -14.11 20.43 -9.15
N THR A 26 -13.97 19.92 -10.37
CA THR A 26 -12.79 20.13 -11.21
C THR A 26 -13.10 21.21 -12.24
N ILE A 27 -12.33 22.29 -12.22
CA ILE A 27 -12.49 23.40 -13.18
C ILE A 27 -11.65 23.13 -14.44
N PRO A 28 -11.87 23.84 -15.58
CA PRO A 28 -11.28 23.47 -16.88
C PRO A 28 -9.74 23.39 -16.94
N CYS A 29 -9.03 24.02 -16.00
CA CYS A 29 -7.58 23.88 -15.88
C CYS A 29 -7.11 22.61 -15.14
N GLY A 30 -8.03 21.71 -14.79
CA GLY A 30 -7.75 20.42 -14.13
C GLY A 30 -7.65 20.47 -12.61
N HIS A 31 -7.69 21.67 -12.01
CA HIS A 31 -7.63 21.82 -10.55
C HIS A 31 -8.97 21.56 -9.89
N SER A 32 -8.94 20.94 -8.70
CA SER A 32 -10.14 20.55 -7.98
C SER A 32 -10.29 21.28 -6.65
N TYR A 33 -11.52 21.64 -6.31
CA TYR A 33 -11.88 22.41 -5.10
C TYR A 33 -13.18 21.90 -4.49
N CYS A 34 -13.44 22.20 -3.22
CA CYS A 34 -14.79 22.06 -2.69
C CYS A 34 -15.73 22.98 -3.46
N MET A 35 -16.92 22.49 -3.84
CA MET A 35 -17.91 23.29 -4.56
C MET A 35 -18.21 24.63 -3.85
N GLY A 36 -18.39 24.57 -2.52
CA GLY A 36 -18.60 25.77 -1.70
C GLY A 36 -17.42 26.73 -1.74
N CYS A 37 -16.20 26.22 -1.51
CA CYS A 37 -15.00 27.06 -1.44
C CYS A 37 -14.70 27.80 -2.75
N ILE A 38 -14.77 27.12 -3.90
CA ILE A 38 -14.53 27.80 -5.20
C ILE A 38 -15.68 28.73 -5.58
N GLY A 39 -16.92 28.36 -5.22
CA GLY A 39 -18.09 29.20 -5.40
C GLY A 39 -17.96 30.53 -4.64
N GLU A 40 -17.61 30.46 -3.36
CA GLU A 40 -17.37 31.65 -2.52
C GLU A 40 -16.20 32.48 -3.04
N CYS A 41 -15.08 31.84 -3.40
CA CYS A 41 -13.89 32.50 -3.93
C CYS A 41 -14.18 33.34 -5.19
N TRP A 42 -15.03 32.83 -6.08
CA TRP A 42 -15.45 33.55 -7.28
C TRP A 42 -16.54 34.59 -7.04
N ASN A 43 -17.35 34.43 -6.00
CA ASN A 43 -18.36 35.43 -5.65
C ASN A 43 -17.76 36.63 -4.90
N THR A 44 -16.62 36.45 -4.20
CA THR A 44 -15.94 37.54 -3.47
C THR A 44 -14.97 38.35 -4.32
N ASN A 45 -14.42 37.75 -5.38
CA ASN A 45 -13.40 38.37 -6.23
C ASN A 45 -13.97 38.90 -7.56
N ASP A 46 -15.17 39.47 -7.55
CA ASP A 46 -15.95 39.88 -8.73
C ASP A 46 -15.27 41.04 -9.51
N LEU A 47 -14.14 40.73 -10.14
CA LEU A 47 -13.36 41.60 -11.00
C LEU A 47 -13.88 41.42 -12.42
N ASN A 48 -14.91 42.17 -12.78
CA ASN A 48 -15.29 42.43 -14.18
C ASN A 48 -15.62 41.17 -15.02
N GLY A 49 -16.13 40.09 -14.41
CA GLY A 49 -16.46 38.84 -15.11
C GLY A 49 -15.28 37.96 -15.46
N ILE A 50 -14.08 38.22 -14.92
CA ILE A 50 -12.89 37.40 -15.08
C ILE A 50 -12.72 36.50 -13.86
N TYR A 51 -12.93 35.20 -14.04
CA TYR A 51 -12.77 34.19 -12.99
C TYR A 51 -11.37 33.59 -13.04
N ARG A 52 -10.69 33.45 -11.91
CA ARG A 52 -9.33 32.91 -11.85
C ARG A 52 -9.26 31.63 -11.03
N CYS A 53 -8.48 30.66 -11.50
CA CYS A 53 -8.11 29.49 -10.72
C CYS A 53 -7.23 29.92 -9.53
N PRO A 54 -7.58 29.57 -8.27
CA PRO A 54 -6.76 29.90 -7.10
C PRO A 54 -5.33 29.33 -7.15
N GLN A 55 -5.13 28.18 -7.81
CA GLN A 55 -3.86 27.48 -7.82
C GLN A 55 -2.94 27.92 -8.97
N CYS A 56 -3.43 27.88 -10.22
CA CYS A 56 -2.61 28.22 -11.40
C CYS A 56 -2.86 29.63 -11.96
N ARG A 57 -3.82 30.39 -11.40
CA ARG A 57 -4.21 31.75 -11.83
C ARG A 57 -4.71 31.88 -13.27
N GLN A 58 -4.93 30.77 -13.97
CA GLN A 58 -5.56 30.76 -15.29
C GLN A 58 -6.90 31.51 -15.22
N ALA A 59 -7.08 32.44 -16.15
CA ALA A 59 -8.25 33.30 -16.24
C ALA A 59 -9.30 32.70 -17.19
N PHE A 60 -10.57 32.88 -16.83
CA PHE A 60 -11.74 32.47 -17.58
C PHE A 60 -12.65 33.69 -17.76
N ASN A 61 -13.01 33.99 -19.01
CA ASN A 61 -13.83 35.17 -19.36
C ASN A 61 -15.33 34.95 -19.16
N SER A 62 -15.71 33.80 -18.61
CA SER A 62 -17.07 33.45 -18.21
C SER A 62 -16.98 32.47 -17.04
N LYS A 63 -18.02 32.41 -16.19
CA LYS A 63 -18.04 31.55 -15.01
C LYS A 63 -18.04 30.09 -15.45
N PRO A 64 -16.99 29.30 -15.16
CA PRO A 64 -17.00 27.89 -15.49
C PRO A 64 -18.14 27.15 -14.76
N PRO A 65 -18.77 26.15 -15.39
CA PRO A 65 -19.77 25.34 -14.72
C PRO A 65 -19.13 24.54 -13.59
N LEU A 66 -19.70 24.64 -12.39
CA LEU A 66 -19.24 23.91 -11.22
C LEU A 66 -20.07 22.65 -11.05
N ASN A 67 -19.72 21.60 -11.81
CA ASN A 67 -20.36 20.30 -11.68
C ASN A 67 -19.60 19.42 -10.68
N ARG A 68 -20.33 18.79 -9.76
CA ARG A 68 -19.76 17.84 -8.81
C ARG A 68 -19.13 16.67 -9.58
N SER A 69 -17.86 16.41 -9.33
CA SER A 69 -17.16 15.25 -9.85
C SER A 69 -17.56 14.02 -9.04
N THR A 70 -18.35 13.13 -9.64
CA THR A 70 -18.82 11.90 -8.98
C THR A 70 -17.66 10.97 -8.64
N VAL A 71 -16.69 10.83 -9.55
CA VAL A 71 -15.50 9.99 -9.35
C VAL A 71 -14.67 10.49 -8.18
N LEU A 72 -14.36 11.79 -8.14
CA LEU A 72 -13.62 12.35 -7.00
C LEU A 72 -14.45 12.22 -5.72
N ALA A 73 -15.76 12.46 -5.78
CA ALA A 73 -16.58 12.33 -4.58
C ALA A 73 -16.59 10.91 -4.01
N GLU A 74 -16.67 9.88 -4.86
CA GLU A 74 -16.58 8.47 -4.46
C GLU A 74 -15.20 8.12 -3.87
N ILE A 75 -14.12 8.57 -4.51
CA ILE A 75 -12.75 8.39 -3.99
C ILE A 75 -12.62 9.01 -2.60
N MET A 76 -13.21 10.19 -2.40
CA MET A 76 -13.09 10.94 -1.16
C MET A 76 -14.00 10.43 -0.05
N GLU A 77 -15.16 9.89 -0.40
CA GLU A 77 -15.99 9.12 0.54
C GLU A 77 -15.26 7.87 1.02
N LYS A 78 -14.53 7.19 0.13
CA LYS A 78 -13.66 6.07 0.50
C LYS A 78 -12.50 6.52 1.39
N LEU A 79 -11.78 7.59 1.04
CA LEU A 79 -10.66 8.12 1.85
C LEU A 79 -11.10 8.58 3.25
N ARG A 80 -12.21 9.33 3.35
CA ARG A 80 -12.80 9.72 4.65
C ARG A 80 -13.23 8.52 5.50
N SER A 81 -13.66 7.45 4.83
CA SER A 81 -13.98 6.20 5.52
C SER A 81 -12.71 5.53 6.05
N THR A 82 -11.62 5.56 5.29
CA THR A 82 -10.32 4.94 5.67
C THR A 82 -9.63 5.64 6.84
N GLU A 83 -9.66 6.97 6.92
CA GLU A 83 -9.02 7.73 8.02
C GLU A 83 -9.64 7.48 9.39
N LEU A 84 -10.97 7.29 9.44
CA LEU A 84 -11.69 6.88 10.65
C LEU A 84 -11.46 5.41 11.02
N GLN A 85 -10.72 4.68 10.19
CA GLN A 85 -10.55 3.23 10.28
C GLN A 85 -9.12 2.77 10.52
N VAL A 86 -8.18 3.70 10.68
CA VAL A 86 -6.81 3.37 11.08
C VAL A 86 -6.70 3.43 12.61
N CYS A 87 -6.20 2.35 13.20
CA CYS A 87 -5.88 2.32 14.61
C CYS A 87 -4.63 3.15 14.88
N SER A 88 -4.71 4.19 15.72
CA SER A 88 -3.52 5.01 16.03
C SER A 88 -2.46 4.32 16.90
N ILE A 89 -2.70 3.08 17.34
CA ILE A 89 -1.75 2.30 18.17
C ILE A 89 -0.89 1.41 17.26
N CYS A 90 -1.52 0.61 16.39
CA CYS A 90 -0.79 -0.28 15.47
C CYS A 90 -0.60 0.31 14.07
N LEU A 91 -1.19 1.48 13.80
CA LEU A 91 -1.16 2.19 12.52
C LEU A 91 -1.72 1.35 11.35
N ASP A 92 -2.56 0.35 11.64
CA ASP A 92 -3.19 -0.53 10.65
C ASP A 92 -4.71 -0.33 10.68
N LEU A 93 -5.42 -0.82 9.66
CA LEU A 93 -6.88 -0.88 9.66
C LEU A 93 -7.37 -1.59 10.92
N LEU A 94 -8.24 -0.92 11.68
CA LEU A 94 -8.92 -1.41 12.88
C LEU A 94 -9.35 -2.90 12.75
N ARG A 95 -8.98 -3.72 13.72
CA ARG A 95 -9.43 -5.12 13.82
C ARG A 95 -10.24 -5.25 15.08
N ASP A 96 -11.49 -5.67 14.92
CA ASP A 96 -12.50 -5.62 15.98
C ASP A 96 -12.53 -4.23 16.63
N PRO A 97 -13.01 -3.21 15.90
CA PRO A 97 -12.96 -1.82 16.35
C PRO A 97 -13.73 -1.65 17.65
N VAL A 98 -13.14 -0.91 18.58
CA VAL A 98 -13.76 -0.48 19.83
C VAL A 98 -13.69 1.03 19.91
N THR A 99 -14.84 1.66 20.13
CA THR A 99 -14.94 3.10 20.36
C THR A 99 -15.04 3.36 21.85
N ILE A 100 -14.08 4.11 22.39
CA ILE A 100 -14.07 4.47 23.81
C ILE A 100 -14.88 5.77 24.03
N PRO A 101 -15.27 6.12 25.28
CA PRO A 101 -16.25 7.21 25.52
C PRO A 101 -15.85 8.60 25.00
N CYS A 102 -14.57 8.85 24.71
CA CYS A 102 -14.11 10.10 24.08
C CYS A 102 -14.29 10.11 22.55
N GLY A 103 -14.89 9.09 21.95
CA GLY A 103 -15.19 8.99 20.52
C GLY A 103 -14.07 8.42 19.66
N HIS A 104 -12.87 8.18 20.21
CA HIS A 104 -11.77 7.57 19.47
C HIS A 104 -11.92 6.05 19.38
N SER A 105 -11.46 5.48 18.26
CA SER A 105 -11.61 4.05 17.97
C SER A 105 -10.26 3.34 17.79
N TYR A 106 -10.15 2.12 18.32
CA TYR A 106 -8.93 1.31 18.33
C TYR A 106 -9.25 -0.16 18.06
N CYS A 107 -8.25 -0.95 17.64
CA CYS A 107 -8.40 -2.40 17.66
C CYS A 107 -8.62 -2.85 19.11
N MET A 108 -9.56 -3.77 19.34
CA MET A 108 -9.85 -4.29 20.67
C MET A 108 -8.58 -4.78 21.40
N GLY A 109 -7.72 -5.53 20.69
CA GLY A 109 -6.44 -5.99 21.23
C GLY A 109 -5.49 -4.85 21.58
N CYS A 110 -5.33 -3.88 20.68
CA CYS A 110 -4.37 -2.78 20.86
C CYS A 110 -4.70 -1.89 22.06
N ILE A 111 -5.96 -1.49 22.23
CA ILE A 111 -6.37 -0.69 23.39
C ILE A 111 -6.37 -1.52 24.68
N GLY A 112 -6.68 -2.81 24.58
CA GLY A 112 -6.57 -3.75 25.70
C GLY A 112 -5.15 -3.86 26.23
N GLU A 113 -4.17 -4.09 25.36
CA GLU A 113 -2.74 -4.15 25.71
C GLU A 113 -2.22 -2.81 26.26
N CYS A 114 -2.60 -1.70 25.63
CA CYS A 114 -2.23 -0.35 26.06
C CYS A 114 -2.71 -0.03 27.49
N TRP A 115 -3.90 -0.50 27.87
CA TRP A 115 -4.43 -0.30 29.23
C TRP A 115 -3.91 -1.33 30.24
N ASN A 116 -3.61 -2.55 29.83
CA ASN A 116 -3.03 -3.57 30.70
C ASN A 116 -1.57 -3.25 31.10
N THR A 117 -0.82 -2.50 30.28
CA THR A 117 0.55 -2.08 30.56
C THR A 117 0.64 -0.88 31.52
N ASN A 118 -0.44 -0.12 31.69
CA ASN A 118 -0.51 1.09 32.52
C ASN A 118 -1.29 0.92 33.84
N ASP A 119 -1.60 -0.33 34.22
CA ASP A 119 -2.55 -0.69 35.29
C ASP A 119 -2.08 -0.35 36.73
N LEU A 120 -0.91 0.27 36.90
CA LEU A 120 -0.32 0.53 38.22
C LEU A 120 -1.00 1.66 39.01
N ASN A 121 -1.79 2.53 38.36
CA ASN A 121 -2.40 3.71 39.01
C ASN A 121 -3.94 3.78 38.92
N GLY A 122 -4.62 2.78 38.32
CA GLY A 122 -6.09 2.76 38.20
C GLY A 122 -6.70 3.88 37.32
N VAL A 123 -5.88 4.59 36.55
CA VAL A 123 -6.31 5.66 35.63
C VAL A 123 -6.02 5.26 34.19
N TYR A 124 -7.08 5.10 33.40
CA TYR A 124 -6.99 4.74 31.98
C TYR A 124 -7.02 5.99 31.12
N ARG A 125 -6.11 6.12 30.15
CA ARG A 125 -6.04 7.30 29.29
C ARG A 125 -6.23 6.94 27.83
N CYS A 126 -6.96 7.79 27.11
CA CYS A 126 -7.04 7.70 25.65
C CYS A 126 -5.66 7.97 25.03
N PRO A 127 -5.14 7.08 24.16
CA PRO A 127 -3.86 7.30 23.47
C PRO A 127 -3.82 8.57 22.61
N GLN A 128 -4.94 8.99 22.01
CA GLN A 128 -4.98 10.15 21.12
C GLN A 128 -5.21 11.47 21.88
N CYS A 129 -6.28 11.58 22.66
CA CYS A 129 -6.66 12.84 23.31
C CYS A 129 -6.24 12.93 24.79
N ARG A 130 -5.65 11.87 25.36
CA ARG A 130 -5.19 11.79 26.76
C ARG A 130 -6.26 11.97 27.83
N GLN A 131 -7.54 12.00 27.43
CA GLN A 131 -8.68 12.02 28.35
C GLN A 131 -8.58 10.84 29.32
N ALA A 132 -8.72 11.13 30.61
CA ALA A 132 -8.60 10.17 31.70
C ALA A 132 -9.96 9.58 32.07
N PHE A 133 -9.94 8.29 32.43
CA PHE A 133 -11.07 7.53 32.92
C PHE A 133 -10.66 6.86 34.23
N ASN A 134 -11.44 7.09 35.29
CA ASN A 134 -11.15 6.60 36.64
C ASN A 134 -11.62 5.14 36.87
N SER A 135 -12.13 4.50 35.83
CA SER A 135 -12.46 3.09 35.76
C SER A 135 -12.22 2.60 34.34
N LYS A 136 -11.94 1.31 34.16
CA LYS A 136 -11.69 0.73 32.84
C LYS A 136 -12.96 0.82 32.01
N PRO A 137 -12.99 1.61 30.93
CA PRO A 137 -14.16 1.66 30.07
C PRO A 137 -14.43 0.28 29.47
N PRO A 138 -15.70 -0.11 29.30
CA PRO A 138 -16.05 -1.38 28.66
C PRO A 138 -15.60 -1.35 27.20
N LEU A 139 -14.78 -2.32 26.82
CA LEU A 139 -14.30 -2.47 25.45
C LEU A 139 -15.29 -3.33 24.65
N ASN A 140 -16.39 -2.71 24.21
CA ASN A 140 -17.38 -3.38 23.39
C ASN A 140 -17.06 -3.16 21.90
N ARG A 141 -17.12 -4.24 21.11
CA ARG A 141 -16.97 -4.17 19.64
C ARG A 141 -18.04 -3.23 19.09
N SER A 142 -17.61 -2.20 18.35
CA SER A 142 -18.52 -1.32 17.62
C SER A 142 -19.03 -2.08 16.41
N THR A 143 -20.28 -2.54 16.45
CA THR A 143 -20.89 -3.33 15.38
C THR A 143 -20.97 -2.57 14.07
N VAL A 144 -21.28 -1.27 14.14
CA VAL A 144 -21.35 -0.37 12.99
C VAL A 144 -19.98 -0.22 12.34
N LEU A 145 -18.94 0.09 13.13
CA LEU A 145 -17.58 0.18 12.57
C LEU A 145 -17.14 -1.18 12.03
N ALA A 146 -17.38 -2.27 12.76
CA ALA A 146 -17.03 -3.62 12.30
C ALA A 146 -17.67 -3.96 10.96
N GLU A 147 -18.96 -3.65 10.75
CA GLU A 147 -19.65 -3.88 9.49
C GLU A 147 -19.09 -3.00 8.35
N ILE A 148 -18.79 -1.73 8.63
CA ILE A 148 -18.16 -0.82 7.65
C ILE A 148 -16.78 -1.35 7.25
N MET A 149 -16.00 -1.85 8.22
CA MET A 149 -14.68 -2.40 7.99
C MET A 149 -14.69 -3.71 7.23
N GLU A 150 -15.66 -4.59 7.52
CA GLU A 150 -15.91 -5.80 6.75
C GLU A 150 -16.27 -5.42 5.31
N LYS A 151 -17.16 -4.43 5.11
CA LYS A 151 -17.50 -3.90 3.78
C LYS A 151 -16.33 -3.28 3.05
N LEU A 152 -15.40 -2.59 3.71
CA LEU A 152 -14.23 -2.02 3.05
C LEU A 152 -13.20 -3.08 2.67
N ARG A 153 -12.97 -4.07 3.54
CA ARG A 153 -12.19 -5.26 3.18
C ARG A 153 -12.84 -6.01 2.00
N SER A 154 -14.18 -6.08 1.96
CA SER A 154 -14.92 -6.65 0.83
C SER A 154 -14.94 -5.74 -0.40
N THR A 155 -14.85 -4.42 -0.26
CA THR A 155 -14.84 -3.48 -1.39
C THR A 155 -13.46 -3.39 -2.03
N GLU A 156 -12.38 -3.59 -1.28
CA GLU A 156 -11.05 -3.89 -1.85
C GLU A 156 -11.07 -5.20 -2.66
N LEU A 157 -11.88 -6.17 -2.24
CA LEU A 157 -12.14 -7.41 -3.00
C LEU A 157 -13.06 -7.20 -4.23
N GLN A 158 -13.88 -6.14 -4.26
CA GLN A 158 -14.82 -5.83 -5.35
C GLN A 158 -14.27 -4.82 -6.37
N VAL A 159 -13.43 -3.87 -5.95
CA VAL A 159 -12.61 -3.03 -6.85
C VAL A 159 -11.55 -3.88 -7.56
N SER A 160 -11.19 -5.04 -7.00
CA SER A 160 -10.40 -6.07 -7.69
C SER A 160 -11.22 -7.09 -8.48
N GLU A 161 -12.56 -7.17 -8.33
CA GLU A 161 -13.41 -8.02 -9.19
C GLU A 161 -13.64 -7.43 -10.59
N SER A 162 -13.53 -6.11 -10.77
CA SER A 162 -13.52 -5.50 -12.12
C SER A 162 -12.12 -5.46 -12.76
N ALA A 163 -11.10 -6.03 -12.10
CA ALA A 163 -9.76 -6.20 -12.63
C ALA A 163 -9.13 -7.51 -12.13
N GLN A 164 -9.80 -8.65 -12.37
CA GLN A 164 -9.08 -9.92 -12.43
C GLN A 164 -8.22 -9.90 -13.70
N CYS A 165 -7.04 -9.29 -13.60
CA CYS A 165 -6.08 -9.23 -14.69
C CYS A 165 -5.63 -10.67 -14.95
N LEU A 166 -6.12 -11.25 -16.05
CA LEU A 166 -5.58 -12.49 -16.60
C LEU A 166 -4.06 -12.35 -16.72
N ALA A 167 -3.32 -13.41 -16.38
CA ALA A 167 -1.87 -13.40 -16.51
C ALA A 167 -1.49 -13.17 -17.98
N GLY A 168 -0.92 -12.00 -18.27
CA GLY A 168 -0.40 -11.69 -19.60
C GLY A 168 0.88 -12.49 -19.91
N PRO A 169 1.40 -12.41 -21.15
CA PRO A 169 2.66 -13.04 -21.52
C PRO A 169 3.81 -12.55 -20.63
N GLY A 170 4.45 -13.48 -19.89
CA GLY A 170 5.55 -13.17 -18.96
C GLY A 170 5.11 -12.83 -17.53
N GLU A 171 3.80 -12.81 -17.24
CA GLU A 171 3.28 -12.67 -15.88
C GLU A 171 3.10 -14.05 -15.22
N ILE A 172 3.27 -14.09 -13.90
CA ILE A 172 3.22 -15.34 -13.13
C ILE A 172 1.79 -15.59 -12.70
N ALA A 173 1.29 -16.79 -12.96
CA ALA A 173 -0.05 -17.21 -12.57
C ALA A 173 -0.10 -17.72 -11.13
N CYS A 174 -1.30 -17.73 -10.56
CA CYS A 174 -1.58 -18.33 -9.27
C CYS A 174 -1.66 -19.86 -9.39
N ASP A 175 -0.99 -20.56 -8.48
CA ASP A 175 -0.92 -22.04 -8.50
C ASP A 175 -2.19 -22.73 -7.97
N PHE A 176 -3.10 -21.99 -7.33
CA PHE A 176 -4.27 -22.54 -6.63
C PHE A 176 -5.60 -22.26 -7.34
N CYS A 177 -5.61 -21.43 -8.38
CA CYS A 177 -6.82 -21.16 -9.14
C CYS A 177 -7.17 -22.37 -10.02
N ALA A 178 -8.38 -22.90 -9.87
CA ALA A 178 -8.92 -23.88 -10.80
C ALA A 178 -9.53 -23.12 -12.01
N GLY A 179 -9.00 -23.34 -13.20
CA GLY A 179 -9.49 -22.71 -14.43
C GLY A 179 -8.54 -21.64 -14.99
N GLU A 180 -9.03 -20.41 -15.15
CA GLU A 180 -8.29 -19.32 -15.77
C GLU A 180 -7.00 -18.97 -15.02
N MET A 181 -5.95 -18.64 -15.77
CA MET A 181 -4.63 -18.28 -15.23
C MET A 181 -4.68 -16.89 -14.59
N ILE A 182 -5.15 -16.81 -13.35
CA ILE A 182 -5.23 -15.57 -12.60
C ILE A 182 -3.81 -15.11 -12.22
N LYS A 183 -3.49 -13.84 -12.46
CA LYS A 183 -2.20 -13.25 -12.09
C LYS A 183 -1.92 -13.36 -10.59
N ALA A 184 -0.72 -13.82 -10.26
CA ALA A 184 -0.21 -13.82 -8.90
C ALA A 184 0.32 -12.43 -8.49
N VAL A 185 0.04 -12.03 -7.26
CA VAL A 185 0.51 -10.79 -6.63
C VAL A 185 1.72 -11.03 -5.74
N LYS A 186 1.79 -12.21 -5.10
CA LYS A 186 2.85 -12.59 -4.16
C LYS A 186 3.27 -14.04 -4.39
N SER A 187 4.53 -14.33 -4.05
CA SER A 187 5.06 -15.69 -3.97
C SER A 187 5.55 -15.96 -2.56
N CYS A 188 5.26 -17.13 -2.02
CA CYS A 188 5.77 -17.58 -0.72
C CYS A 188 6.99 -18.47 -0.94
N LEU A 189 8.11 -18.15 -0.27
CA LEU A 189 9.34 -18.92 -0.41
C LEU A 189 9.28 -20.28 0.31
N GLU A 190 8.52 -20.36 1.40
CA GLU A 190 8.32 -21.58 2.18
C GLU A 190 7.34 -22.53 1.50
N CYS A 191 6.20 -22.02 1.02
CA CYS A 191 5.20 -22.81 0.29
C CYS A 191 5.57 -23.08 -1.16
N ARG A 192 6.52 -22.29 -1.71
CA ARG A 192 7.02 -22.41 -3.09
C ARG A 192 5.92 -22.28 -4.13
N ALA A 193 4.97 -21.41 -3.83
CA ALA A 193 3.83 -21.17 -4.68
C ALA A 193 3.56 -19.67 -4.81
N SER A 194 2.86 -19.32 -5.87
CA SER A 194 2.43 -17.99 -6.23
C SER A 194 0.92 -17.88 -6.09
N TYR A 195 0.50 -16.75 -5.54
CA TYR A 195 -0.86 -16.53 -5.05
C TYR A 195 -1.42 -15.27 -5.67
N CYS A 196 -2.65 -15.34 -6.17
CA CYS A 196 -3.48 -14.17 -6.45
C CYS A 196 -3.98 -13.54 -5.13
N GLU A 197 -4.65 -12.40 -5.21
CA GLU A 197 -5.07 -11.62 -4.04
C GLU A 197 -5.95 -12.43 -3.07
N THR A 198 -6.79 -13.33 -3.59
CA THR A 198 -7.65 -14.19 -2.78
C THR A 198 -6.87 -15.31 -2.10
N HIS A 199 -6.01 -16.01 -2.85
CA HIS A 199 -5.26 -17.16 -2.34
C HIS A 199 -4.09 -16.77 -1.44
N VAL A 200 -3.65 -15.50 -1.42
CA VAL A 200 -2.62 -15.03 -0.48
C VAL A 200 -3.17 -14.73 0.91
N GLN A 201 -4.49 -14.49 1.05
CA GLN A 201 -5.12 -14.11 2.32
C GLN A 201 -4.82 -15.05 3.51
N PRO A 202 -4.76 -16.39 3.34
CA PRO A 202 -4.40 -17.29 4.43
C PRO A 202 -3.03 -16.99 5.05
N HIS A 203 -2.06 -16.48 4.27
CA HIS A 203 -0.77 -16.07 4.82
C HIS A 203 -0.86 -14.86 5.76
N TYR A 204 -1.86 -14.00 5.58
CA TYR A 204 -2.09 -12.86 6.46
C TYR A 204 -2.97 -13.22 7.66
N ASN A 205 -3.89 -14.17 7.49
CA ASN A 205 -4.96 -14.40 8.46
C ASN A 205 -4.75 -15.66 9.32
N VAL A 206 -4.04 -16.67 8.83
CA VAL A 206 -3.79 -17.93 9.56
C VAL A 206 -2.49 -17.82 10.37
N PRO A 207 -2.51 -17.98 11.70
CA PRO A 207 -1.32 -17.82 12.56
C PRO A 207 -0.12 -18.67 12.14
N ALA A 208 -0.34 -19.90 11.67
CA ALA A 208 0.72 -20.79 11.22
C ALA A 208 1.46 -20.28 9.97
N LEU A 209 0.78 -19.51 9.11
CA LEU A 209 1.28 -19.04 7.82
C LEU A 209 1.81 -17.61 7.86
N LYS A 210 1.48 -16.83 8.90
CA LYS A 210 1.97 -15.45 9.11
C LYS A 210 3.50 -15.33 9.16
N LYS A 211 4.19 -16.40 9.55
CA LYS A 211 5.66 -16.46 9.60
C LYS A 211 6.32 -16.71 8.25
N HIS A 212 5.53 -17.05 7.22
CA HIS A 212 6.06 -17.31 5.89
C HIS A 212 6.44 -16.00 5.19
N LYS A 213 7.57 -16.00 4.49
CA LYS A 213 8.07 -14.83 3.78
C LYS A 213 7.42 -14.73 2.40
N LEU A 214 6.60 -13.70 2.24
CA LEU A 214 6.02 -13.31 0.96
C LEU A 214 6.89 -12.28 0.24
N VAL A 215 7.18 -12.53 -1.03
CA VAL A 215 7.87 -11.61 -1.94
C VAL A 215 6.95 -11.21 -3.09
N LYS A 216 7.34 -10.19 -3.87
CA LYS A 216 6.64 -9.87 -5.14
C LYS A 216 6.61 -11.14 -6.00
N ALA A 217 5.48 -11.40 -6.66
CA ALA A 217 5.33 -12.55 -7.54
C ALA A 217 6.53 -12.64 -8.50
N ALA A 218 7.28 -13.72 -8.36
CA ALA A 218 8.51 -13.99 -9.10
C ALA A 218 8.61 -15.49 -9.37
N VAL A 219 9.19 -15.87 -10.50
CA VAL A 219 9.48 -17.28 -10.78
C VAL A 219 10.41 -17.77 -9.67
N ILE A 220 9.90 -18.68 -8.84
CA ILE A 220 10.68 -19.25 -7.75
C ILE A 220 11.65 -20.25 -8.38
N PRO A 221 12.97 -20.03 -8.30
CA PRO A 221 13.93 -20.90 -8.95
C PRO A 221 14.03 -22.20 -8.16
N VAL A 222 13.39 -23.24 -8.67
CA VAL A 222 13.34 -24.58 -8.06
C VAL A 222 14.21 -25.54 -8.87
N CYS A 223 14.95 -26.40 -8.16
CA CYS A 223 15.77 -27.45 -8.74
C CYS A 223 14.88 -28.53 -9.37
N PRO A 224 15.03 -28.85 -10.67
CA PRO A 224 14.21 -29.87 -11.32
C PRO A 224 14.49 -31.29 -10.81
N LYS A 225 15.68 -31.56 -10.25
CA LYS A 225 16.08 -32.88 -9.70
C LYS A 225 15.53 -33.11 -8.30
N HIS A 226 15.46 -32.06 -7.47
CA HIS A 226 15.22 -32.21 -6.02
C HIS A 226 14.01 -31.45 -5.49
N ASP A 227 13.35 -30.65 -6.35
CA ASP A 227 12.26 -29.77 -5.96
C ASP A 227 12.62 -28.87 -4.76
N LYS A 228 13.87 -28.36 -4.72
CA LYS A 228 14.38 -27.46 -3.66
C LYS A 228 14.84 -26.15 -4.27
N LEU A 229 14.80 -25.07 -3.49
CA LEU A 229 15.23 -23.74 -3.92
C LEU A 229 16.69 -23.74 -4.39
N LEU A 230 16.97 -23.02 -5.47
CA LEU A 230 18.31 -22.81 -6.00
C LEU A 230 19.04 -21.68 -5.24
N GLU A 231 19.35 -21.94 -3.97
CA GLU A 231 19.91 -20.97 -3.03
C GLU A 231 21.44 -20.81 -3.10
N VAL A 232 22.11 -21.68 -3.85
CA VAL A 232 23.58 -21.69 -3.98
C VAL A 232 23.96 -21.41 -5.43
N TYR A 233 24.96 -20.56 -5.65
CA TYR A 233 25.59 -20.38 -6.95
C TYR A 233 26.92 -21.11 -6.99
N CYS A 234 27.05 -22.05 -7.92
CA CYS A 234 28.31 -22.72 -8.19
C CYS A 234 29.10 -21.88 -9.21
N ARG A 235 30.24 -21.33 -8.80
CA ARG A 235 31.15 -20.54 -9.65
C ARG A 235 31.89 -21.42 -10.65
N THR A 236 32.25 -22.64 -10.24
CA THR A 236 32.89 -23.63 -11.11
C THR A 236 32.04 -23.95 -12.34
N ASP A 237 30.75 -24.22 -12.14
CA ASP A 237 29.81 -24.58 -13.23
C ASP A 237 28.95 -23.41 -13.73
N GLN A 238 29.14 -22.22 -13.14
CA GLN A 238 28.40 -21.00 -13.43
C GLN A 238 26.87 -21.14 -13.42
N LYS A 239 26.32 -21.90 -12.47
CA LYS A 239 24.87 -22.17 -12.37
C LYS A 239 24.36 -22.13 -10.94
N CYS A 240 23.09 -21.77 -10.79
CA CYS A 240 22.39 -21.87 -9.50
C CYS A 240 21.98 -23.32 -9.25
N VAL A 241 22.28 -23.82 -8.05
CA VAL A 241 22.03 -25.20 -7.59
C VAL A 241 21.33 -25.16 -6.22
N CYS A 242 20.64 -26.25 -5.86
CA CYS A 242 20.07 -26.38 -4.52
C CYS A 242 21.08 -27.02 -3.56
N MET A 243 20.79 -26.98 -2.26
CA MET A 243 21.65 -27.60 -1.24
C MET A 243 21.88 -29.10 -1.44
N HIS A 244 20.95 -29.83 -2.06
CA HIS A 244 21.12 -31.25 -2.33
C HIS A 244 22.09 -31.48 -3.50
N CYS A 245 22.00 -30.68 -4.55
CA CYS A 245 22.99 -30.67 -5.64
C CYS A 245 24.39 -30.29 -5.14
N LEU A 246 24.50 -29.38 -4.17
CA LEU A 246 25.78 -29.01 -3.55
C LEU A 246 26.48 -30.22 -2.88
N LEU A 247 25.70 -31.06 -2.20
CA LEU A 247 26.23 -32.21 -1.46
C LEU A 247 26.53 -33.42 -2.35
N ASP A 248 25.97 -33.46 -3.56
CA ASP A 248 26.05 -34.54 -4.53
C ASP A 248 26.95 -34.12 -5.72
N ASP A 249 26.33 -33.75 -6.84
CA ASP A 249 26.97 -33.42 -8.12
C ASP A 249 28.00 -32.25 -8.06
N HIS A 250 27.89 -31.37 -7.06
CA HIS A 250 28.72 -30.16 -6.92
C HIS A 250 29.66 -30.20 -5.71
N LYS A 251 29.91 -31.39 -5.16
CA LYS A 251 30.77 -31.56 -4.00
C LYS A 251 32.21 -31.15 -4.31
N GLY A 252 32.70 -30.15 -3.56
CA GLY A 252 34.07 -29.63 -3.72
C GLY A 252 34.22 -28.53 -4.78
N HIS A 253 33.13 -28.09 -5.40
CA HIS A 253 33.15 -26.94 -6.30
C HIS A 253 33.15 -25.61 -5.53
N ASP A 254 33.69 -24.56 -6.15
CA ASP A 254 33.61 -23.20 -5.61
C ASP A 254 32.15 -22.75 -5.64
N THR A 255 31.57 -22.55 -4.47
CA THR A 255 30.15 -22.29 -4.29
C THR A 255 29.95 -21.19 -3.26
N VAL A 256 29.00 -20.31 -3.55
CA VAL A 256 28.62 -19.18 -2.69
C VAL A 256 27.10 -19.07 -2.61
N PRO A 257 26.54 -18.44 -1.57
CA PRO A 257 25.10 -18.18 -1.55
C PRO A 257 24.68 -17.33 -2.76
N SER A 258 23.57 -17.72 -3.42
CA SER A 258 23.05 -17.04 -4.61
C SER A 258 22.73 -15.56 -4.37
N THR A 259 22.47 -15.15 -3.13
CA THR A 259 22.27 -13.75 -2.73
C THR A 259 23.58 -12.94 -2.78
N ILE A 260 24.67 -13.52 -2.29
CA ILE A 260 26.00 -12.89 -2.27
C ILE A 260 26.52 -12.70 -3.69
N GLU A 261 26.45 -13.74 -4.52
CA GLU A 261 26.88 -13.65 -5.93
C GLU A 261 26.07 -12.62 -6.72
N ARG A 262 24.74 -12.56 -6.51
CA ARG A 262 23.88 -11.58 -7.19
C ARG A 262 24.25 -10.15 -6.80
N ASN A 263 24.55 -9.91 -5.52
CA ASN A 263 24.98 -8.60 -5.04
C ASN A 263 26.35 -8.22 -5.63
N GLU A 264 27.32 -9.13 -5.67
CA GLU A 264 28.64 -8.86 -6.28
C GLU A 264 28.55 -8.56 -7.78
N LYS A 265 27.71 -9.30 -8.51
CA LYS A 265 27.46 -9.04 -9.94
C LYS A 265 26.71 -7.73 -10.17
N GLN A 266 25.76 -7.37 -9.31
CA GLN A 266 25.01 -6.12 -9.41
C GLN A 266 25.89 -4.89 -9.10
N VAL A 267 26.80 -5.01 -8.13
CA VAL A 267 27.82 -3.99 -7.83
C VAL A 267 28.87 -3.89 -8.94
N LYS A 268 29.34 -5.00 -9.50
CA LYS A 268 30.23 -4.98 -10.67
C LYS A 268 29.54 -4.33 -11.89
N MET A 269 28.26 -4.63 -12.12
CA MET A 269 27.48 -4.02 -13.20
C MET A 269 27.32 -2.51 -13.00
N SER A 270 27.05 -2.04 -11.79
CA SER A 270 26.94 -0.60 -11.50
C SER A 270 28.28 0.13 -11.63
N ILE A 271 29.39 -0.51 -11.27
CA ILE A 271 30.75 0.03 -11.45
C ILE A 271 31.16 0.05 -12.92
N ILE A 272 30.72 -0.91 -13.75
CA ILE A 272 31.00 -0.93 -15.20
C ILE A 272 30.14 0.09 -15.97
N PHE A 273 28.92 0.40 -15.49
CA PHE A 273 28.03 1.39 -16.12
C PHE A 273 28.33 2.85 -15.72
N PHE A 274 28.96 3.09 -14.56
CA PHE A 274 29.31 4.44 -14.09
C PHE A 274 30.28 5.22 -15.02
N PRO A 275 31.29 4.60 -15.66
CA PRO A 275 32.18 5.28 -16.61
C PRO A 275 31.56 5.53 -17.99
N LEU A 276 30.60 4.68 -18.42
CA LEU A 276 29.91 4.83 -19.71
C LEU A 276 28.98 6.05 -19.73
N MET A 277 28.34 6.36 -18.60
CA MET A 277 27.51 7.56 -18.43
C MET A 277 28.31 8.86 -18.32
N THR A 278 29.55 8.81 -17.87
CA THR A 278 30.44 9.99 -17.80
C THR A 278 31.16 10.27 -19.13
N GLN A 279 31.46 9.25 -19.94
CA GLN A 279 31.99 9.47 -21.31
C GLN A 279 30.93 9.98 -22.30
N LEU A 280 29.66 9.60 -22.16
CA LEU A 280 28.58 10.12 -23.02
C LEU A 280 28.24 11.61 -22.76
N ASN A 281 28.53 12.13 -21.56
CA ASN A 281 28.30 13.54 -21.21
C ASN A 281 29.45 14.50 -21.60
N LEU A 282 30.57 13.97 -22.11
CA LEU A 282 31.69 14.78 -22.63
C LEU A 282 31.62 14.98 -24.15
N ILE A 283 30.82 14.18 -24.87
CA ILE A 283 30.68 14.27 -26.34
C ILE A 283 29.58 15.26 -26.75
N THR A 284 28.62 15.58 -25.87
CA THR A 284 27.50 16.51 -26.15
C THR A 284 27.79 17.98 -25.85
N LYS A 285 29.03 18.36 -25.50
CA LYS A 285 29.44 19.76 -25.29
C LYS A 285 30.34 20.36 -26.36
N CYS A 286 30.60 19.62 -27.43
CA CYS A 286 31.22 20.16 -28.63
C CYS A 286 30.29 19.87 -29.82
N TYR A 287 29.35 20.76 -30.09
CA TYR A 287 28.85 21.22 -31.40
C TYR A 287 27.67 22.18 -31.19
#